data_AF-A0A7C4RC20-F1
#
_entry.id   AF-A0A7C4RC20-F1
#
_cell.length_a   1.000
_cell.length_b   1.000
_cell.length_c   1.000
_cell.angle_alpha   90.00
_cell.angle_beta   90.00
_cell.angle_gamma   90.00
#
_symmetry.space_group_name_H-M   'P 1'
#
loop_
_entity.id
_entity.type
_entity.pdbx_description
1 polymer ?
#
loop_
_entity_poly.entity_id
_entity_poly.type
_entity_poly.pdbx_seq_one_letter_code
_entity_poly.pdbx_strand_id
1 'polypeptide(L)'
;DFETTTYIHPEYGECSRVILTVRDGVRWHDGQPLTAEDIKFTYDYIKQFPDCWLYSAVVDIVSVTILDTNKVQIDFDVMTVWALHWAMGVYLLPKHIYENIADPKGFTPGGLPPEQVLIGNGPYKWYQYSSGEYFTLAANRDYFKKIHPFGDVNLDQVCDIFDVIHVAASFGLRRGDRDYDITADVTAEWDLVDIYDLILVAGDFGKVWEPYP
;
A
#
# COMPACT_ATOMS: atom_id res chain seq x y z
N ASP A 1 3.82 -3.24 12.19
CA ASP A 1 4.73 -2.60 13.17
C ASP A 1 6.16 -2.99 12.93
N PHE A 2 7.10 -2.30 13.58
CA PHE A 2 8.52 -2.58 13.46
C PHE A 2 9.26 -2.33 14.77
N GLU A 3 10.38 -3.00 14.95
CA GLU A 3 11.35 -2.80 16.03
C GLU A 3 12.74 -2.66 15.40
N THR A 4 13.57 -1.75 15.92
CA THR A 4 14.96 -1.56 15.45
C THR A 4 15.92 -1.83 16.60
N THR A 5 16.95 -2.63 16.35
CA THR A 5 17.97 -3.01 17.34
C THR A 5 19.35 -3.04 16.69
N THR A 6 20.40 -3.30 17.48
CA THR A 6 21.75 -3.56 16.97
C THR A 6 22.17 -4.99 17.27
N TYR A 7 23.10 -5.53 16.48
CA TYR A 7 23.71 -6.83 16.72
C TYR A 7 25.21 -6.79 16.36
N ILE A 8 25.97 -7.77 16.86
CA ILE A 8 27.41 -7.87 16.58
C ILE A 8 27.61 -8.90 15.46
N HIS A 9 28.00 -8.43 14.28
CA HIS A 9 28.44 -9.26 13.16
C HIS A 9 29.92 -9.67 13.36
N PRO A 10 30.30 -10.95 13.11
CA PRO A 10 31.67 -11.43 13.29
C PRO A 10 32.73 -10.66 12.48
N GLU A 11 32.35 -10.15 11.31
CA GLU A 11 33.27 -9.46 10.38
C GLU A 11 33.17 -7.93 10.46
N TYR A 12 31.96 -7.39 10.67
CA TYR A 12 31.67 -5.97 10.51
C TYR A 12 31.52 -5.22 11.83
N GLY A 13 31.53 -5.93 12.96
CA GLY A 13 31.35 -5.34 14.28
C GLY A 13 29.89 -5.04 14.57
N GLU A 14 29.59 -3.87 15.13
CA GLU A 14 28.22 -3.50 15.47
C GLU A 14 27.44 -3.10 14.21
N CYS A 15 26.29 -3.72 13.97
CA CYS A 15 25.45 -3.51 12.79
C CYS A 15 23.96 -3.35 13.16
N SER A 16 23.16 -2.87 12.20
CA SER A 16 21.72 -2.64 12.41
C SER A 16 20.87 -3.90 12.17
N ARG A 17 19.80 -4.04 12.95
CA ARG A 17 18.79 -5.09 12.84
C ARG A 17 17.40 -4.49 12.86
N VAL A 18 16.53 -4.95 11.96
CA VAL A 18 15.12 -4.53 11.91
C VAL A 18 14.23 -5.77 12.03
N ILE A 19 13.24 -5.73 12.92
CA ILE A 19 12.22 -6.75 13.06
C ILE A 19 10.90 -6.15 12.60
N LEU A 20 10.31 -6.74 11.56
CA LEU A 20 9.02 -6.35 11.01
C LEU A 20 7.93 -7.29 11.53
N THR A 21 6.82 -6.73 11.97
CA THR A 21 5.60 -7.47 12.30
C THR A 21 4.59 -7.29 11.16
N VAL A 22 4.28 -8.38 10.48
CA VAL A 22 3.32 -8.47 9.38
C VAL A 22 1.91 -8.32 9.95
N ARG A 23 1.09 -7.52 9.28
CA ARG A 23 -0.31 -7.34 9.65
C ARG A 23 -1.10 -8.58 9.27
N ASP A 24 -1.93 -9.06 10.19
CA ASP A 24 -2.84 -10.17 9.93
C ASP A 24 -3.99 -9.76 9.00
N GLY A 25 -4.51 -10.72 8.24
CA GLY A 25 -5.67 -10.51 7.36
C GLY A 25 -5.38 -9.78 6.05
N VAL A 26 -4.11 -9.48 5.74
CA VAL A 26 -3.72 -8.90 4.45
C VAL A 26 -3.72 -9.99 3.37
N ARG A 27 -4.30 -9.67 2.21
CA ARG A 27 -4.37 -10.55 1.05
C ARG A 27 -3.82 -9.89 -0.20
N TRP A 28 -3.27 -10.72 -1.07
CA TRP A 28 -2.96 -10.38 -2.46
C TRP A 28 -4.25 -10.21 -3.28
N HIS A 29 -4.16 -9.56 -4.44
CA HIS A 29 -5.30 -9.34 -5.33
C HIS A 29 -5.95 -10.62 -5.86
N ASP A 30 -5.24 -11.75 -5.82
CA ASP A 30 -5.73 -13.08 -6.16
C ASP A 30 -6.38 -13.83 -4.96
N GLY A 31 -6.42 -13.20 -3.79
CA GLY A 31 -7.02 -13.73 -2.57
C GLY A 31 -6.09 -14.53 -1.66
N GLN A 32 -4.87 -14.85 -2.10
CA GLN A 32 -3.88 -15.53 -1.26
C GLN A 32 -3.47 -14.65 -0.08
N PRO A 33 -3.22 -15.23 1.11
CA PRO A 33 -2.75 -14.46 2.26
C PRO A 33 -1.32 -13.95 2.02
N LEU A 34 -1.04 -12.72 2.44
CA LEU A 34 0.33 -12.21 2.51
C LEU A 34 0.99 -12.73 3.78
N THR A 35 2.17 -13.34 3.63
CA THR A 35 2.88 -14.02 4.73
C THR A 35 4.31 -13.53 4.91
N ALA A 36 4.93 -13.90 6.03
CA ALA A 36 6.35 -13.66 6.28
C ALA A 36 7.27 -14.30 5.21
N GLU A 37 6.81 -15.38 4.58
CA GLU A 37 7.50 -16.07 3.48
C GLU A 37 7.61 -15.20 2.22
N ASP A 38 6.57 -14.42 1.90
CA ASP A 38 6.59 -13.49 0.76
C ASP A 38 7.63 -12.38 0.96
N ILE A 39 7.74 -11.90 2.20
CA ILE A 39 8.72 -10.87 2.57
C ILE A 39 10.12 -11.42 2.41
N LYS A 40 10.41 -12.57 3.04
CA LYS A 40 11.70 -13.23 2.91
C LYS A 40 12.07 -13.48 1.45
N PHE A 41 11.14 -14.06 0.70
CA PHE A 41 11.31 -14.33 -0.72
C PHE A 41 11.64 -13.05 -1.50
N THR A 42 10.92 -11.95 -1.29
CA THR A 42 11.13 -10.70 -2.00
C THR A 42 12.58 -10.20 -1.85
N TYR A 43 13.09 -10.16 -0.63
CA TYR A 43 14.46 -9.71 -0.36
C TYR A 43 15.51 -10.63 -1.01
N ASP A 44 15.33 -11.94 -0.86
CA ASP A 44 16.23 -12.94 -1.45
C ASP A 44 16.16 -12.94 -2.99
N TYR A 45 15.00 -12.62 -3.56
CA TYR A 45 14.79 -12.54 -5.00
C TYR A 45 15.45 -11.30 -5.60
N ILE A 46 15.24 -10.11 -5.03
CA ILE A 46 15.84 -8.86 -5.54
C ILE A 46 17.37 -8.93 -5.49
N LYS A 47 17.95 -9.54 -4.47
CA LYS A 47 19.40 -9.76 -4.36
C LYS A 47 20.02 -10.55 -5.51
N GLN A 48 19.24 -11.39 -6.19
CA GLN A 48 19.73 -12.14 -7.35
C GLN A 48 19.89 -11.28 -8.60
N PHE A 49 19.35 -10.06 -8.61
CA PHE A 49 19.35 -9.16 -9.77
C PHE A 49 20.01 -7.81 -9.45
N PRO A 50 21.34 -7.69 -9.56
CA PRO A 50 22.07 -6.43 -9.34
C PRO A 50 21.63 -5.25 -10.22
N ASP A 51 21.07 -5.54 -11.40
CA ASP A 51 20.53 -4.52 -12.31
C ASP A 51 19.16 -3.96 -11.85
N CYS A 52 18.53 -4.56 -10.83
CA CYS A 52 17.27 -4.08 -10.30
C CYS A 52 17.48 -2.71 -9.64
N TRP A 53 16.61 -1.74 -9.91
CA TRP A 53 16.63 -0.44 -9.21
C TRP A 53 16.58 -0.62 -7.69
N LEU A 54 15.79 -1.57 -7.18
CA LEU A 54 15.68 -1.85 -5.75
C LEU A 54 16.89 -2.57 -5.16
N TYR A 55 17.89 -2.94 -5.96
CA TYR A 55 19.07 -3.66 -5.48
C TYR A 55 19.82 -2.88 -4.38
N SER A 56 19.88 -1.55 -4.50
CA SER A 56 20.53 -0.69 -3.49
C SER A 56 19.84 -0.73 -2.12
N ALA A 57 18.58 -1.15 -2.03
CA ALA A 57 17.88 -1.33 -0.76
C ALA A 57 18.19 -2.69 -0.10
N VAL A 58 18.74 -3.65 -0.84
CA VAL A 58 18.95 -5.02 -0.35
C VAL A 58 20.42 -5.43 -0.27
N VAL A 59 21.32 -4.63 -0.85
CA VAL A 59 22.74 -4.93 -0.95
C VAL A 59 23.40 -5.11 0.41
N ASP A 60 23.03 -4.28 1.39
CA ASP A 60 23.60 -4.29 2.75
C ASP A 60 22.88 -5.27 3.69
N ILE A 61 21.86 -5.99 3.20
CA ILE A 61 21.19 -7.02 3.99
C ILE A 61 22.09 -8.24 4.02
N VAL A 62 22.34 -8.81 5.19
CA VAL A 62 23.06 -10.09 5.35
C VAL A 62 22.07 -11.24 5.29
N SER A 63 21.01 -11.18 6.09
CA SER A 63 20.04 -12.26 6.19
C SER A 63 18.62 -11.76 6.47
N VAL A 64 17.65 -12.55 6.01
CA VAL A 64 16.24 -12.39 6.37
C VAL A 64 15.77 -13.69 7.01
N THR A 65 15.40 -13.62 8.28
CA THR A 65 15.01 -14.76 9.12
C THR A 65 13.58 -14.59 9.62
N ILE A 66 12.77 -15.63 9.46
CA ILE A 66 11.40 -15.64 9.99
C ILE A 66 11.51 -16.07 11.46
N LEU A 67 11.15 -15.16 12.38
CA LEU A 67 11.20 -15.40 13.82
C LEU A 67 9.92 -16.08 14.33
N ASP A 68 8.78 -15.73 13.74
CA ASP A 68 7.46 -16.25 14.07
C ASP A 68 6.55 -16.14 12.83
N THR A 69 5.32 -16.68 12.92
CA THR A 69 4.30 -16.69 11.86
C THR A 69 4.12 -15.32 11.17
N ASN A 70 4.23 -14.23 11.93
CA ASN A 70 4.10 -12.86 11.42
C ASN A 70 5.30 -11.95 11.75
N LYS A 71 6.46 -12.51 12.16
CA LYS A 71 7.65 -11.71 12.49
C LYS A 71 8.83 -12.06 11.60
N VAL A 72 9.41 -11.05 10.96
CA VAL A 72 10.57 -11.18 10.07
C VAL A 72 11.70 -10.30 10.59
N GLN A 73 12.86 -10.90 10.84
CA GLN A 73 14.10 -10.21 11.18
C GLN A 73 14.94 -10.00 9.92
N ILE A 74 15.47 -8.79 9.76
CA ILE A 74 16.38 -8.37 8.70
C ILE A 74 17.64 -7.87 9.38
N ASP A 75 18.76 -8.54 9.10
CA ASP A 75 20.07 -8.21 9.63
C ASP A 75 20.91 -7.57 8.53
N PHE A 76 21.56 -6.43 8.84
CA PHE A 76 22.38 -5.66 7.91
C PHE A 76 23.87 -5.78 8.24
N ASP A 77 24.76 -5.63 7.27
CA ASP A 77 26.22 -5.62 7.49
C ASP A 77 26.74 -4.25 7.96
N VAL A 78 25.89 -3.24 7.98
CA VAL A 78 26.23 -1.85 8.30
C VAL A 78 25.43 -1.33 9.51
N MET A 79 26.04 -0.43 10.28
CA MET A 79 25.35 0.38 11.27
C MET A 79 24.83 1.67 10.63
N THR A 80 23.50 1.81 10.51
CA THR A 80 22.92 2.98 9.85
C THR A 80 21.47 3.23 10.23
N VAL A 81 21.11 4.51 10.31
CA VAL A 81 19.71 4.94 10.47
C VAL A 81 18.85 4.62 9.25
N TRP A 82 19.48 4.41 8.09
CA TRP A 82 18.80 4.09 6.84
C TRP A 82 18.28 2.64 6.78
N ALA A 83 18.70 1.77 7.69
CA ALA A 83 18.32 0.36 7.70
C ALA A 83 16.79 0.18 7.75
N LEU A 84 16.09 1.01 8.53
CA LEU A 84 14.63 1.00 8.59
C LEU A 84 13.99 1.39 7.25
N HIS A 85 14.51 2.43 6.61
CA HIS A 85 14.04 2.89 5.31
C HIS A 85 14.23 1.81 4.24
N TRP A 86 15.36 1.10 4.25
CA TRP A 86 15.62 0.00 3.33
C TRP A 86 14.75 -1.22 3.62
N ALA A 87 14.55 -1.57 4.88
CA ALA A 87 13.68 -2.67 5.31
C ALA A 87 12.18 -2.43 5.05
N MET A 88 11.74 -1.19 4.84
CA MET A 88 10.32 -0.86 4.60
C MET A 88 10.07 -0.29 3.20
N GLY A 89 11.11 0.12 2.47
CA GLY A 89 11.02 0.74 1.15
C GLY A 89 10.93 -0.23 -0.01
N VAL A 90 10.93 -1.54 0.24
CA VAL A 90 10.86 -2.58 -0.79
C VAL A 90 9.40 -2.97 -1.04
N TYR A 91 9.00 -2.97 -2.32
CA TYR A 91 7.70 -3.50 -2.74
C TYR A 91 7.72 -5.02 -2.67
N LEU A 92 6.75 -5.60 -1.95
CA LEU A 92 6.63 -7.03 -1.77
C LEU A 92 6.17 -7.71 -3.06
N LEU A 93 6.79 -8.85 -3.36
CA LEU A 93 6.46 -9.70 -4.49
C LEU A 93 5.77 -10.98 -3.98
N PRO A 94 4.66 -11.42 -4.61
CA PRO A 94 3.99 -12.66 -4.25
C PRO A 94 4.89 -13.86 -4.57
N LYS A 95 5.32 -14.60 -3.53
CA LYS A 95 6.24 -15.73 -3.67
C LYS A 95 5.68 -16.78 -4.62
N HIS A 96 4.41 -17.12 -4.47
CA HIS A 96 3.73 -18.16 -5.26
C HIS A 96 3.66 -17.88 -6.77
N ILE A 97 3.94 -16.66 -7.20
CA ILE A 97 4.05 -16.28 -8.62
C ILE A 97 5.52 -16.17 -9.01
N TYR A 98 6.27 -15.34 -8.28
CA TYR A 98 7.62 -14.94 -8.68
C TYR A 98 8.69 -16.02 -8.44
N GLU A 99 8.42 -17.04 -7.61
CA GLU A 99 9.35 -18.15 -7.41
C GLU A 99 9.65 -18.94 -8.69
N ASN A 100 8.72 -18.89 -9.66
CA ASN A 100 8.84 -19.58 -10.95
C ASN A 100 9.32 -18.65 -12.08
N ILE A 101 9.65 -17.39 -11.77
CA ILE A 101 10.05 -16.39 -12.76
C ILE A 101 11.57 -16.20 -12.71
N ALA A 102 12.27 -16.68 -13.73
CA ALA A 102 13.72 -16.54 -13.84
C ALA A 102 14.16 -15.15 -14.34
N ASP A 103 13.38 -14.52 -15.21
CA ASP A 103 13.63 -13.16 -15.72
C ASP A 103 12.48 -12.22 -15.34
N PRO A 104 12.69 -11.34 -14.34
CA PRO A 104 11.67 -10.40 -13.86
C PRO A 104 11.51 -9.16 -14.74
N LYS A 105 12.19 -9.07 -15.89
CA LYS A 105 12.21 -7.85 -16.71
C LYS A 105 10.93 -7.68 -17.53
N GLY A 106 10.54 -6.42 -17.71
CA GLY A 106 9.44 -6.01 -18.59
C GLY A 106 8.07 -6.01 -17.92
N PHE A 107 7.04 -5.73 -18.73
CA PHE A 107 5.65 -5.63 -18.28
C PHE A 107 5.01 -7.00 -17.97
N THR A 108 5.52 -8.06 -18.59
CA THR A 108 5.07 -9.45 -18.43
C THR A 108 6.25 -10.35 -18.03
N PRO A 109 6.72 -10.27 -16.78
CA PRO A 109 7.79 -11.13 -16.25
C PRO A 109 7.53 -12.61 -16.54
N GLY A 110 8.56 -13.34 -16.96
CA GLY A 110 8.44 -14.78 -17.29
C GLY A 110 7.52 -15.11 -18.48
N GLY A 111 7.08 -14.11 -19.27
CA GLY A 111 6.14 -14.31 -20.37
C GLY A 111 4.71 -14.62 -19.92
N LEU A 112 4.41 -14.45 -18.64
CA LEU A 112 3.08 -14.64 -18.08
C LEU A 112 2.19 -13.44 -18.40
N PRO A 113 0.88 -13.65 -18.58
CA PRO A 113 -0.02 -12.56 -18.93
C PRO A 113 -0.17 -11.57 -17.76
N PRO A 114 -0.46 -10.28 -18.02
CA PRO A 114 -0.48 -9.23 -17.00
C PRO A 114 -1.35 -9.54 -15.79
N GLU A 115 -2.50 -10.19 -15.98
CA GLU A 115 -3.41 -10.61 -14.92
C GLU A 115 -2.79 -11.60 -13.91
N GLN A 116 -1.71 -12.30 -14.28
CA GLN A 116 -1.03 -13.26 -13.41
C GLN A 116 0.19 -12.66 -12.70
N VAL A 117 0.77 -11.58 -13.22
CA VAL A 117 2.01 -11.00 -12.70
C VAL A 117 1.82 -9.63 -12.04
N LEU A 118 0.80 -8.88 -12.46
CA LEU A 118 0.45 -7.58 -11.85
C LEU A 118 -0.46 -7.78 -10.63
N ILE A 119 -0.03 -8.68 -9.75
CA ILE A 119 -0.69 -8.99 -8.48
C ILE A 119 0.04 -8.25 -7.36
N GLY A 120 -0.69 -7.37 -6.68
CA GLY A 120 -0.22 -6.65 -5.50
C GLY A 120 -1.15 -6.85 -4.31
N ASN A 121 -0.91 -6.11 -3.24
CA ASN A 121 -1.76 -6.07 -2.05
C ASN A 121 -2.38 -4.67 -1.82
N GLY A 122 -2.30 -3.79 -2.82
CA GLY A 122 -2.75 -2.40 -2.76
C GLY A 122 -4.26 -2.19 -3.00
N PRO A 123 -4.71 -0.91 -2.96
CA PRO A 123 -6.12 -0.54 -3.13
C PRO A 123 -6.65 -0.67 -4.57
N TYR A 124 -5.77 -0.80 -5.56
CA TYR A 124 -6.13 -0.93 -6.96
C TYR A 124 -5.46 -2.17 -7.55
N LYS A 125 -6.19 -2.91 -8.39
CA LYS A 125 -5.75 -4.11 -9.09
C LYS A 125 -5.80 -3.91 -10.61
N TRP A 126 -4.97 -4.65 -11.34
CA TRP A 126 -4.96 -4.59 -12.79
C TRP A 126 -6.35 -4.90 -13.38
N TYR A 127 -6.73 -4.18 -14.44
CA TYR A 127 -7.99 -4.40 -15.16
C TYR A 127 -7.78 -4.49 -16.67
N GLN A 128 -7.27 -3.43 -17.29
CA GLN A 128 -7.08 -3.40 -18.74
C GLN A 128 -5.97 -2.44 -19.15
N TYR A 129 -5.28 -2.78 -20.23
CA TYR A 129 -4.25 -1.94 -20.84
C TYR A 129 -4.44 -1.92 -22.37
N SER A 130 -4.39 -0.72 -22.96
CA SER A 130 -4.30 -0.49 -24.40
C SER A 130 -3.06 0.35 -24.68
N SER A 131 -2.13 -0.22 -25.44
CA SER A 131 -0.81 0.39 -25.66
C SER A 131 -0.93 1.74 -26.36
N GLY A 132 -0.45 2.79 -25.69
CA GLY A 132 -0.48 4.16 -26.21
C GLY A 132 -1.81 4.89 -26.01
N GLU A 133 -2.80 4.26 -25.38
CA GLU A 133 -4.12 4.86 -25.14
C GLU A 133 -4.41 4.99 -23.64
N TYR A 134 -4.57 3.88 -22.94
CA TYR A 134 -4.99 3.88 -21.54
C TYR A 134 -4.45 2.69 -20.75
N PHE A 135 -4.35 2.92 -19.45
CA PHE A 135 -4.08 1.90 -18.44
C PHE A 135 -5.14 2.07 -17.34
N THR A 136 -5.98 1.05 -17.18
CA THR A 136 -7.12 1.07 -16.26
C THR A 136 -6.87 0.10 -15.12
N LEU A 137 -7.14 0.58 -13.90
CA LEU A 137 -7.11 -0.22 -12.68
C LEU A 137 -8.52 -0.31 -12.11
N ALA A 138 -8.86 -1.47 -11.54
CA ALA A 138 -10.09 -1.67 -10.79
C ALA A 138 -9.83 -1.50 -9.29
N ALA A 139 -10.82 -1.00 -8.55
CA ALA A 139 -10.74 -0.95 -7.10
C ALA A 139 -10.66 -2.37 -6.49
N ASN A 140 -9.75 -2.56 -5.54
CA ASN A 140 -9.69 -3.75 -4.70
C ASN A 140 -10.69 -3.62 -3.55
N ARG A 141 -11.87 -4.23 -3.71
CA ARG A 141 -12.94 -4.17 -2.70
C ARG A 141 -12.60 -4.90 -1.40
N ASP A 142 -11.61 -5.79 -1.43
CA ASP A 142 -11.12 -6.57 -0.29
C ASP A 142 -9.83 -5.96 0.31
N TYR A 143 -9.53 -4.70 0.00
CA TYR A 143 -8.33 -4.03 0.52
C TYR A 143 -8.37 -3.95 2.05
N PHE A 144 -7.29 -4.41 2.68
CA PHE A 144 -7.21 -4.61 4.12
C PHE A 144 -7.26 -3.31 4.94
N LYS A 145 -6.96 -2.16 4.34
CA LYS A 145 -7.22 -0.87 4.98
C LYS A 145 -8.63 -0.43 4.61
N LYS A 146 -9.44 -0.10 5.62
CA LYS A 146 -10.65 0.68 5.39
C LYS A 146 -10.21 1.98 4.72
N ILE A 147 -10.65 2.17 3.47
CA ILE A 147 -10.53 3.47 2.81
C ILE A 147 -11.42 4.41 3.61
N HIS A 148 -10.92 5.61 3.93
CA HIS A 148 -11.73 6.65 4.53
C HIS A 148 -13.01 6.79 3.71
N PRO A 149 -14.21 6.65 4.31
CA PRO A 149 -15.44 6.89 3.56
C PRO A 149 -15.35 8.31 3.00
N PHE A 150 -15.67 8.47 1.72
CA PHE A 150 -15.70 9.79 1.11
C PHE A 150 -16.76 10.66 1.79
N GLY A 151 -17.76 10.01 2.40
CA GLY A 151 -18.84 10.66 3.09
C GLY A 151 -18.53 11.24 4.46
N ASP A 152 -17.38 10.96 5.07
CA ASP A 152 -16.98 11.74 6.25
C ASP A 152 -16.21 12.96 5.81
N VAL A 153 -16.91 14.08 5.85
CA VAL A 153 -16.45 15.38 5.41
C VAL A 153 -15.84 16.15 6.57
N ASN A 154 -16.30 15.89 7.80
CA ASN A 154 -15.87 16.60 9.00
C ASN A 154 -14.67 15.91 9.72
N LEU A 155 -14.28 14.72 9.26
CA LEU A 155 -13.19 13.88 9.75
C LEU A 155 -13.36 13.40 11.20
N ASP A 156 -14.60 13.24 11.68
CA ASP A 156 -14.93 12.80 13.03
C ASP A 156 -15.03 11.27 13.19
N GLN A 157 -14.75 10.52 12.12
CA GLN A 157 -14.72 9.05 12.10
C GLN A 157 -16.09 8.38 12.08
N VAL A 158 -17.16 9.16 11.92
CA VAL A 158 -18.53 8.69 11.81
C VAL A 158 -19.20 9.46 10.68
N CYS A 159 -19.51 8.79 9.57
CA CYS A 159 -20.32 9.44 8.55
C CYS A 159 -21.76 9.53 9.08
N ASP A 160 -22.23 10.74 9.41
CA ASP A 160 -23.52 10.95 10.04
C ASP A 160 -24.28 12.16 9.49
N ILE A 161 -25.26 12.66 10.24
CA ILE A 161 -26.09 13.77 9.79
C ILE A 161 -25.29 15.08 9.70
N PHE A 162 -24.20 15.23 10.46
CA PHE A 162 -23.36 16.42 10.42
C PHE A 162 -22.61 16.52 9.09
N ASP A 163 -22.16 15.42 8.50
CA ASP A 163 -21.56 15.42 7.16
C ASP A 163 -22.56 15.83 6.08
N VAL A 164 -23.78 15.30 6.16
CA VAL A 164 -24.86 15.66 5.23
C VAL A 164 -25.19 17.15 5.35
N ILE A 165 -25.27 17.67 6.58
CA ILE A 165 -25.49 19.10 6.82
C ILE A 165 -24.34 19.93 6.26
N HIS A 166 -23.09 19.45 6.40
CA HIS A 166 -21.90 20.12 5.89
C HIS A 166 -21.98 20.29 4.37
N VAL A 167 -22.24 19.22 3.63
CA VAL A 167 -22.38 19.29 2.17
C VAL A 167 -23.61 20.10 1.75
N ALA A 168 -24.74 19.92 2.44
CA ALA A 168 -25.97 20.65 2.12
C ALA A 168 -25.83 22.16 2.33
N ALA A 169 -25.02 22.61 3.30
CA ALA A 169 -24.78 24.04 3.55
C ALA A 169 -24.04 24.72 2.37
N SER A 170 -23.21 23.98 1.65
CA SER A 170 -22.46 24.46 0.50
C SER A 170 -23.09 24.10 -0.85
N PHE A 171 -24.27 23.46 -0.86
CA PHE A 171 -24.92 23.00 -2.09
C PHE A 171 -25.15 24.13 -3.10
N GLY A 172 -24.71 23.91 -4.33
CA GLY A 172 -24.79 24.86 -5.44
C GLY A 172 -23.71 25.94 -5.44
N LEU A 173 -22.81 25.96 -4.44
CA LEU A 173 -21.67 26.87 -4.42
C LEU A 173 -20.55 26.33 -5.30
N ARG A 174 -19.82 27.26 -5.91
CA ARG A 174 -18.64 26.97 -6.74
C ARG A 174 -17.39 27.56 -6.14
N ARG A 175 -16.25 26.98 -6.47
CA ARG A 175 -14.96 27.51 -6.03
C ARG A 175 -14.80 28.97 -6.46
N GLY A 176 -14.62 29.83 -5.46
CA GLY A 176 -14.57 31.29 -5.63
C GLY A 176 -15.77 32.02 -5.01
N ASP A 177 -16.86 31.30 -4.70
CA ASP A 177 -17.94 31.85 -3.89
C ASP A 177 -17.47 32.06 -2.44
N ARG A 178 -18.02 33.08 -1.78
CA ARG A 178 -17.56 33.54 -0.45
C ARG A 178 -17.61 32.44 0.61
N ASP A 179 -18.65 31.63 0.55
CA ASP A 179 -18.97 30.62 1.57
C ASP A 179 -18.72 29.19 1.02
N TYR A 180 -17.97 29.06 -0.08
CA TYR A 180 -17.57 27.77 -0.65
C TYR A 180 -16.65 27.03 0.33
N ASP A 181 -17.02 25.80 0.67
CA ASP A 181 -16.16 24.89 1.41
C ASP A 181 -15.65 23.80 0.48
N ILE A 182 -14.33 23.65 0.42
CA ILE A 182 -13.70 22.62 -0.41
C ILE A 182 -13.92 21.22 0.15
N THR A 183 -14.18 21.07 1.44
CA THR A 183 -14.46 19.74 2.00
C THR A 183 -15.85 19.25 1.59
N ALA A 184 -16.78 20.17 1.30
CA ALA A 184 -18.12 19.83 0.83
C ALA A 184 -18.17 19.35 -0.63
N ASP A 185 -17.14 19.65 -1.44
CA ASP A 185 -16.97 19.16 -2.81
C ASP A 185 -16.24 17.80 -2.77
N VAL A 186 -16.99 16.76 -2.42
CA VAL A 186 -16.49 15.41 -2.16
C VAL A 186 -16.00 14.73 -3.44
N THR A 187 -16.70 14.98 -4.55
CA THR A 187 -16.35 14.47 -5.87
C THR A 187 -15.17 15.22 -6.49
N ALA A 188 -14.95 16.47 -6.07
CA ALA A 188 -14.05 17.42 -6.73
C ALA A 188 -14.37 17.60 -8.23
N GLU A 189 -15.61 17.33 -8.62
CA GLU A 189 -16.05 17.42 -10.01
C GLU A 189 -16.50 18.85 -10.31
N TRP A 190 -15.82 19.47 -11.29
CA TRP A 190 -16.15 20.81 -11.81
C TRP A 190 -16.12 21.96 -10.79
N ASP A 191 -15.45 21.77 -9.64
CA ASP A 191 -15.36 22.76 -8.55
C ASP A 191 -16.77 23.26 -8.10
N LEU A 192 -17.77 22.36 -8.09
CA LEU A 192 -19.17 22.64 -7.79
C LEU A 192 -19.71 21.61 -6.79
N VAL A 193 -20.23 22.08 -5.67
CA VAL A 193 -20.96 21.20 -4.73
C VAL A 193 -22.34 20.92 -5.31
N ASP A 194 -22.63 19.67 -5.63
CA ASP A 194 -23.88 19.23 -6.24
C ASP A 194 -24.51 18.01 -5.55
N ILE A 195 -25.48 17.39 -6.24
CA ILE A 195 -26.25 16.28 -5.67
C ILE A 195 -25.42 15.00 -5.58
N TYR A 196 -24.37 14.84 -6.39
CA TYR A 196 -23.50 13.68 -6.35
C TYR A 196 -22.66 13.67 -5.07
N ASP A 197 -22.21 14.83 -4.58
CA ASP A 197 -21.52 14.95 -3.29
C ASP A 197 -22.42 14.45 -2.15
N LEU A 198 -23.68 14.90 -2.13
CA LEU A 198 -24.68 14.45 -1.16
C LEU A 198 -24.97 12.95 -1.25
N ILE A 199 -24.99 12.38 -2.46
CA ILE A 199 -25.20 10.94 -2.67
C ILE A 199 -24.03 10.14 -2.10
N LEU A 200 -22.79 10.62 -2.25
CA LEU A 200 -21.61 9.96 -1.67
C LEU A 200 -21.66 9.96 -0.15
N VAL A 201 -21.96 11.11 0.47
CA VAL A 201 -22.14 11.20 1.92
C VAL A 201 -23.26 10.27 2.40
N ALA A 202 -24.43 10.33 1.77
CA ALA A 202 -25.55 9.49 2.15
C ALA A 202 -25.26 7.98 1.96
N GLY A 203 -24.44 7.61 0.96
CA GLY A 203 -24.01 6.24 0.71
C GLY A 203 -23.06 5.68 1.78
N ASP A 204 -22.40 6.57 2.52
CA ASP A 204 -21.51 6.24 3.62
C ASP A 204 -22.17 6.39 5.01
N PHE A 205 -23.41 6.89 5.07
CA PHE A 205 -24.11 7.18 6.34
C PHE A 205 -24.13 5.98 7.30
N GLY A 206 -23.77 6.25 8.55
CA GLY A 206 -23.64 5.29 9.65
C GLY A 206 -22.35 4.47 9.63
N LYS A 207 -21.44 4.67 8.65
CA LYS A 207 -20.13 4.01 8.66
C LYS A 207 -19.23 4.64 9.73
N VAL A 208 -18.51 3.77 10.42
CA VAL A 208 -17.49 4.12 11.43
C VAL A 208 -16.17 3.42 11.06
N TRP A 209 -15.05 4.11 11.19
CA TRP A 209 -13.72 3.53 10.98
C TRP A 209 -12.76 3.97 12.07
N GLU A 210 -11.68 3.21 12.21
CA GLU A 210 -10.66 3.49 13.22
C GLU A 210 -9.71 4.60 12.75
N PRO A 211 -9.14 5.39 13.68
CA PRO A 211 -8.08 6.32 13.36
C PRO A 211 -6.92 5.64 12.65
N TYR A 212 -6.25 6.40 11.79
CA TYR A 212 -4.88 6.08 11.40
C TYR A 212 -4.06 5.99 12.70
N PRO A 213 -3.39 4.86 13.00
CA PRO A 213 -2.42 4.80 14.09
C PRO A 213 -1.22 5.70 13.80
#